data_AF-A0A8T5UQR0-F1
#
_entry.id   AF-A0A8T5UQR0-F1
#
_cell.length_a   1.000
_cell.length_b   1.000
_cell.length_c   1.000
_cell.angle_alpha   90.00
_cell.angle_beta   90.00
_cell.angle_gamma   90.00
#
_symmetry.space_group_name_H-M   'P 1'
#
loop_
_entity.id
_entity.type
_entity.pdbx_description
1 polymer ?
#
loop_
_entity_poly.entity_id
_entity_poly.type
_entity_poly.pdbx_seq_one_letter_code
_entity_poly.pdbx_strand_id
1 'polypeptide(L)'
;MVSFEEVTTLLLALFTLFLAYFTYNLAKESRKLREFQLKPKISISLFVDSPEPFLYLQIKNIGQVRAHNIKFKVIKDMEIIDGKFISDIDVINEGLEYLDVEDIKFYYLTNFKNRTDLLDKSFELEVKYRSIELDKTFMDTYPIRIIHYVWDLSQKNLKNYGFLEFLEK
;
A
#
# COMPACT_ATOMS: atom_id res chain seq x y z
N MET A 1 50.17 30.73 35.82
CA MET A 1 50.37 29.27 35.70
C MET A 1 48.97 28.70 35.63
N VAL A 2 48.55 28.19 34.46
CA VAL A 2 47.20 27.61 34.32
C VAL A 2 47.15 26.36 35.19
N SER A 3 46.14 26.25 36.05
CA SER A 3 46.01 25.11 36.95
C SER A 3 45.54 23.87 36.17
N PHE A 4 45.92 22.69 36.63
CA PHE A 4 45.51 21.43 36.00
C PHE A 4 43.98 21.28 35.94
N GLU A 5 43.26 21.83 36.94
CA GLU A 5 41.79 21.84 37.02
C GLU A 5 41.14 22.68 35.91
N GLU A 6 41.75 23.81 35.53
CA GLU A 6 41.24 24.66 34.45
C GLU A 6 41.35 23.95 33.09
N VAL A 7 42.45 23.24 32.85
CA VAL A 7 42.67 22.49 31.61
C VAL A 7 41.70 21.31 31.49
N THR A 8 41.50 20.56 32.57
CA THR A 8 40.58 19.39 32.56
C THR A 8 39.13 19.83 32.39
N THR A 9 38.72 20.93 33.02
CA THR A 9 37.37 21.50 32.86
C THR A 9 37.12 21.96 31.43
N LEU A 10 38.08 22.65 30.81
CA LEU A 10 37.98 23.08 29.41
C LEU A 10 37.85 21.87 28.47
N LEU A 11 38.67 20.84 28.68
CA LEU A 11 38.66 19.64 27.87
C LEU A 11 37.35 18.86 28.03
N LEU A 12 36.84 18.76 29.26
CA LEU A 12 35.54 18.17 29.54
C LEU A 12 34.42 18.94 28.85
N ALA A 13 34.43 20.27 28.91
CA ALA A 13 33.42 21.11 28.25
C ALA A 13 33.41 20.93 26.73
N LEU A 14 34.58 20.84 26.09
CA LEU A 14 34.71 20.55 24.66
C LEU A 14 34.17 19.15 24.31
N PHE A 15 34.48 18.14 25.13
CA PHE A 15 33.93 16.80 24.97
C PHE A 15 32.41 16.80 25.11
N THR A 16 31.85 17.52 26.08
CA THR A 16 30.40 17.64 26.25
C THR A 16 29.74 18.31 25.05
N LEU A 17 30.32 19.38 24.49
CA LEU A 17 29.81 20.03 23.28
C LEU A 17 29.80 19.07 22.08
N PHE A 18 30.87 18.28 21.94
CA PHE A 18 30.97 17.27 20.89
C PHE A 18 29.91 16.17 21.07
N LEU A 19 29.76 15.65 22.29
CA LEU A 19 28.73 14.65 22.61
C LEU A 19 27.31 15.18 22.36
N ALA A 20 27.05 16.44 22.70
CA ALA A 20 25.76 17.07 22.44
C ALA A 20 25.48 17.17 20.93
N TYR A 21 26.48 17.54 20.13
CA TYR A 21 26.37 17.58 18.67
C TYR A 21 26.08 16.19 18.07
N PHE A 22 26.82 15.16 18.49
CA PHE A 22 26.59 13.79 18.02
C PHE A 22 25.20 13.28 18.39
N THR A 23 24.78 13.52 19.63
CA THR A 23 23.45 13.12 20.12
C THR A 23 22.34 13.79 19.32
N TYR A 24 22.50 15.08 18.99
CA TYR A 24 21.54 15.80 18.17
C TYR A 24 21.39 15.20 16.76
N ASN A 25 22.51 14.87 16.12
CA ASN A 25 22.49 14.24 14.79
C ASN A 25 21.83 12.85 14.82
N LEU A 26 22.16 12.02 15.82
CA LEU A 26 21.54 10.71 16.01
C LEU A 26 20.03 10.83 16.23
N ALA A 27 19.58 11.79 17.05
CA ALA A 27 18.15 12.04 17.27
C ALA A 27 17.45 12.44 15.96
N LYS A 28 18.09 13.27 15.13
CA LYS A 28 17.57 13.68 13.82
C LYS A 28 17.44 12.51 12.85
N GLU A 29 18.45 11.63 12.79
CA GLU A 29 18.40 10.43 11.95
C GLU A 29 17.36 9.43 12.45
N SER A 30 17.30 9.20 13.76
CA SER A 30 16.29 8.34 14.39
C SER A 30 14.88 8.80 14.07
N ARG A 31 14.62 10.12 14.08
CA ARG A 31 13.32 10.68 13.69
C ARG A 31 12.97 10.35 12.24
N LYS A 32 13.91 10.50 11.30
CA LYS A 32 13.68 10.15 9.89
C LYS A 32 13.39 8.67 9.69
N LEU A 33 14.14 7.80 10.38
CA LEU A 33 13.93 6.36 10.33
C LEU A 33 12.56 5.97 10.87
N ARG A 34 12.15 6.55 12.01
CA ARG A 34 10.81 6.33 12.58
C ARG A 34 9.71 6.78 11.62
N GLU A 35 9.86 7.93 10.98
CA GLU A 35 8.87 8.39 10.00
C GLU A 35 8.74 7.46 8.80
N PHE A 36 9.84 6.85 8.35
CA PHE A 36 9.82 5.89 7.26
C PHE A 36 9.23 4.54 7.67
N GLN A 37 9.62 4.01 8.84
CA GLN A 37 9.17 2.71 9.34
C GLN A 37 7.71 2.75 9.81
N LEU A 38 7.29 3.82 10.47
CA LEU A 38 5.93 4.00 10.99
C LEU A 38 4.97 4.57 9.94
N LYS A 39 5.35 4.58 8.66
CA LYS A 39 4.42 4.94 7.58
C LYS A 39 3.59 3.69 7.21
N PRO A 40 2.25 3.71 7.38
CA PRO A 40 1.40 2.66 6.86
C PRO A 40 1.49 2.65 5.34
N LYS A 41 1.29 1.49 4.72
CA LYS A 41 1.37 1.36 3.27
C LYS A 41 0.29 0.42 2.80
N ILE A 42 -0.72 0.98 2.13
CA ILE A 42 -1.79 0.20 1.53
C ILE A 42 -1.34 -0.30 0.15
N SER A 43 -1.76 -1.49 -0.22
CA SER A 43 -1.62 -2.07 -1.54
C SER A 43 -3.00 -2.46 -2.03
N ILE A 44 -3.36 -2.00 -3.22
CA ILE A 44 -4.55 -2.47 -3.92
C ILE A 44 -4.09 -3.23 -5.16
N SER A 45 -4.58 -4.45 -5.30
CA SER A 45 -4.30 -5.34 -6.43
C SER A 45 -5.53 -6.13 -6.82
N LEU A 46 -5.49 -6.72 -8.01
CA LEU A 46 -6.47 -7.73 -8.39
C LEU A 46 -5.93 -9.11 -8.04
N PHE A 47 -6.81 -9.96 -7.54
CA PHE A 47 -6.55 -11.37 -7.29
C PHE A 47 -7.55 -12.19 -8.07
N VAL A 48 -7.09 -13.24 -8.74
CA VAL A 48 -7.97 -14.19 -9.41
C VAL A 48 -7.84 -15.51 -8.67
N ASP A 49 -8.97 -16.02 -8.20
CA ASP A 49 -8.99 -17.33 -7.58
C ASP A 49 -8.85 -18.43 -8.66
N SER A 50 -8.31 -19.57 -8.28
CA SER A 50 -8.14 -20.72 -9.18
C SER A 50 -8.61 -21.96 -8.42
N PRO A 51 -9.56 -22.75 -8.96
CA PRO A 51 -9.74 -23.01 -10.39
C PRO A 51 -10.83 -22.20 -11.13
N GLU A 52 -11.67 -21.44 -10.43
CA GLU A 52 -12.72 -20.63 -11.06
C GLU A 52 -12.25 -19.18 -11.21
N PRO A 53 -12.33 -18.55 -12.40
CA PRO A 53 -11.72 -17.25 -12.68
C PRO A 53 -12.53 -16.08 -12.07
N PHE A 54 -12.78 -16.14 -10.77
CA PHE A 54 -13.39 -15.05 -10.02
C PHE A 54 -12.35 -13.98 -9.75
N LEU A 55 -12.68 -12.75 -10.13
CA LEU A 55 -11.86 -11.57 -9.93
C LEU A 55 -12.24 -10.93 -8.59
N TYR A 56 -11.25 -10.73 -7.75
CA TYR A 56 -11.35 -10.06 -6.46
C TYR A 56 -10.48 -8.80 -6.45
N LEU A 57 -10.97 -7.75 -5.81
CA LEU A 57 -10.15 -6.64 -5.35
C LEU A 57 -9.50 -7.03 -4.03
N GLN A 58 -8.18 -7.08 -4.02
CA GLN A 58 -7.39 -7.32 -2.83
C GLN A 58 -6.91 -5.99 -2.28
N ILE A 59 -7.21 -5.72 -1.01
CA ILE A 59 -6.71 -4.57 -0.26
C ILE A 59 -5.88 -5.11 0.90
N LYS A 60 -4.59 -4.74 0.94
CA LYS A 60 -3.63 -5.22 1.93
C LYS A 60 -2.87 -4.07 2.56
N ASN A 61 -2.61 -4.14 3.85
CA ASN A 61 -1.60 -3.29 4.48
C ASN A 61 -0.24 -4.01 4.43
N ILE A 62 0.68 -3.46 3.65
CA ILE A 62 2.08 -3.91 3.52
C ILE A 62 3.05 -3.01 4.30
N GLY A 63 2.54 -2.05 5.06
CA GLY A 63 3.33 -1.23 5.99
C GLY A 63 3.57 -1.95 7.31
N GLN A 64 4.40 -1.36 8.17
CA GLN A 64 4.73 -1.92 9.49
C GLN A 64 3.81 -1.42 10.61
N VAL A 65 2.84 -0.55 10.29
CA VAL A 65 1.86 -0.02 11.23
C VAL A 65 0.47 -0.07 10.64
N ARG A 66 -0.53 0.00 11.50
CA ARG A 66 -1.96 -0.03 11.14
C ARG A 66 -2.35 1.24 10.37
N ALA A 67 -3.19 1.06 9.36
CA ALA A 67 -3.83 2.18 8.66
C ALA A 67 -5.23 2.41 9.23
N HIS A 68 -5.61 3.68 9.40
CA HIS A 68 -6.92 4.10 9.94
C HIS A 68 -7.65 5.04 9.00
N ASN A 69 -8.99 5.11 9.15
CA ASN A 69 -9.87 6.01 8.40
C ASN A 69 -9.59 5.98 6.90
N ILE A 70 -9.53 4.77 6.35
CA ILE A 70 -9.19 4.52 4.96
C ILE A 70 -10.41 4.87 4.12
N LYS A 71 -10.25 5.81 3.19
CA LYS A 71 -11.29 6.23 2.26
C LYS A 71 -10.82 6.05 0.83
N PHE A 72 -11.71 5.59 -0.02
CA PHE A 72 -11.45 5.41 -1.44
C PHE A 72 -12.20 6.48 -2.22
N LYS A 73 -11.59 6.91 -3.32
CA LYS A 73 -12.21 7.78 -4.31
C LYS A 73 -11.90 7.22 -5.68
N VAL A 74 -12.94 6.96 -6.45
CA VAL A 74 -12.81 6.49 -7.82
C VAL A 74 -12.49 7.69 -8.71
N ILE A 75 -11.28 7.70 -9.29
CA ILE A 75 -10.82 8.73 -10.23
C ILE A 75 -11.23 8.36 -11.65
N LYS A 76 -11.09 7.08 -11.98
CA LYS A 76 -11.56 6.50 -13.24
C LYS A 76 -12.37 5.26 -12.91
N ASP A 77 -13.65 5.30 -13.22
CA ASP A 77 -14.56 4.20 -12.93
C ASP A 77 -14.56 3.15 -14.05
N MET A 78 -15.01 1.95 -13.70
CA MET A 78 -15.17 0.84 -14.62
C MET A 78 -16.43 0.06 -14.25
N GLU A 79 -17.19 -0.29 -15.27
CA GLU A 79 -18.28 -1.25 -15.16
C GLU A 79 -17.73 -2.69 -15.06
N ILE A 80 -18.16 -3.38 -14.00
CA ILE A 80 -17.69 -4.71 -13.61
C ILE A 80 -18.67 -5.80 -14.10
N ILE A 81 -19.95 -5.57 -13.88
CA ILE A 81 -21.10 -6.39 -14.28
C ILE A 81 -22.16 -5.42 -14.77
N ASP A 82 -22.98 -5.79 -15.75
CA ASP A 82 -24.03 -4.96 -16.36
C ASP A 82 -24.72 -4.01 -15.35
N GLY A 83 -24.39 -2.72 -15.43
CA GLY A 83 -24.93 -1.64 -14.60
C GLY A 83 -24.28 -1.43 -13.21
N LYS A 84 -23.28 -2.23 -12.83
CA LYS A 84 -22.53 -2.12 -11.55
C LYS A 84 -21.08 -1.70 -11.79
N PHE A 85 -20.68 -0.64 -11.10
CA PHE A 85 -19.37 0.01 -11.20
C PHE A 85 -18.47 -0.30 -10.00
N ILE A 86 -17.19 0.08 -10.08
CA ILE A 86 -16.23 -0.01 -8.96
C ILE A 86 -16.66 0.91 -7.81
N SER A 87 -17.25 2.05 -8.12
CA SER A 87 -17.81 2.97 -7.14
C SER A 87 -18.97 2.38 -6.33
N ASP A 88 -19.68 1.38 -6.87
CA ASP A 88 -20.82 0.72 -6.22
C ASP A 88 -20.41 -0.41 -5.25
N ILE A 89 -19.11 -0.63 -5.04
CA ILE A 89 -18.65 -1.63 -4.07
C ILE A 89 -18.68 -1.01 -2.68
N ASP A 90 -19.34 -1.67 -1.73
CA ASP A 90 -19.53 -1.18 -0.36
C ASP A 90 -18.24 -0.68 0.28
N VAL A 91 -17.13 -1.43 0.19
CA VAL A 91 -15.84 -0.98 0.77
C VAL A 91 -15.29 0.28 0.11
N ILE A 92 -15.54 0.48 -1.19
CA ILE A 92 -15.08 1.66 -1.92
C ILE A 92 -15.91 2.87 -1.54
N ASN A 93 -17.23 2.70 -1.38
CA ASN A 93 -18.15 3.76 -1.00
C ASN A 93 -18.00 4.15 0.49
N GLU A 94 -17.98 3.17 1.38
CA GLU A 94 -17.98 3.38 2.84
C GLU A 94 -16.57 3.58 3.42
N GLY A 95 -15.57 2.97 2.79
CA GLY A 95 -14.20 2.93 3.30
C GLY A 95 -13.97 1.81 4.32
N LEU A 96 -12.83 1.89 5.01
CA LEU A 96 -12.47 0.98 6.10
C LEU A 96 -12.06 1.78 7.33
N GLU A 97 -12.59 1.41 8.49
CA GLU A 97 -12.21 2.03 9.77
C GLU A 97 -10.72 1.83 10.06
N TYR A 98 -10.24 0.60 9.87
CA TYR A 98 -8.82 0.26 9.98
C TYR A 98 -8.44 -0.95 9.13
N LEU A 99 -7.13 -1.09 8.89
CA LEU A 99 -6.49 -2.25 8.28
C LEU A 99 -5.19 -2.54 9.03
N ASP A 100 -5.13 -3.69 9.70
CA ASP A 100 -3.99 -4.05 10.55
C ASP A 100 -2.76 -4.44 9.74
N VAL A 101 -1.60 -4.54 10.39
CA VAL A 101 -0.36 -4.99 9.74
C VAL A 101 -0.56 -6.39 9.15
N GLU A 102 -0.19 -6.55 7.88
CA GLU A 102 -0.37 -7.78 7.10
C GLU A 102 -1.81 -8.23 6.84
N ASP A 103 -2.83 -7.49 7.33
CA ASP A 103 -4.23 -7.80 7.08
C ASP A 103 -4.55 -7.69 5.59
N ILE A 104 -5.33 -8.65 5.09
CA ILE A 104 -5.70 -8.80 3.67
C ILE A 104 -7.20 -8.96 3.58
N LYS A 105 -7.85 -8.06 2.85
CA LYS A 105 -9.29 -8.13 2.57
C LYS A 105 -9.50 -8.37 1.08
N PHE A 106 -10.44 -9.27 0.77
CA PHE A 106 -10.82 -9.63 -0.58
C PHE A 106 -12.27 -9.23 -0.82
N TYR A 107 -12.52 -8.51 -1.92
CA TYR A 107 -13.85 -8.09 -2.32
C TYR A 107 -14.15 -8.62 -3.71
N TYR A 108 -15.19 -9.44 -3.81
CA TYR A 108 -15.60 -10.01 -5.07
C TYR A 108 -16.03 -8.93 -6.06
N LEU A 109 -15.47 -8.97 -7.27
CA LEU A 109 -15.84 -8.08 -8.37
C LEU A 109 -16.79 -8.79 -9.33
N THR A 110 -16.31 -9.83 -9.99
CA THR A 110 -17.06 -10.56 -11.01
C THR A 110 -16.43 -11.91 -11.34
N ASN A 111 -17.17 -12.73 -12.06
CA ASN A 111 -16.62 -13.89 -12.75
C ASN A 111 -16.04 -13.42 -14.09
N PHE A 112 -14.74 -13.58 -14.26
CA PHE A 112 -14.03 -13.18 -15.47
C PHE A 112 -14.16 -14.23 -16.60
N LYS A 113 -14.81 -15.37 -16.35
CA LYS A 113 -15.01 -16.42 -17.36
C LYS A 113 -15.69 -15.84 -18.60
N ASN A 114 -15.03 -15.97 -19.75
CA ASN A 114 -15.49 -15.50 -21.07
C ASN A 114 -15.68 -13.97 -21.20
N ARG A 115 -15.07 -13.15 -20.33
CA ARG A 115 -15.16 -11.67 -20.37
C ARG A 115 -13.91 -11.01 -20.94
N THR A 116 -13.64 -11.18 -22.24
CA THR A 116 -12.48 -10.56 -22.92
C THR A 116 -12.57 -9.04 -22.87
N ASP A 117 -13.79 -8.50 -22.88
CA ASP A 117 -14.10 -7.08 -22.86
C ASP A 117 -13.49 -6.35 -21.65
N LEU A 118 -13.18 -7.09 -20.58
CA LEU A 118 -12.60 -6.55 -19.36
C LEU A 118 -11.06 -6.46 -19.40
N LEU A 119 -10.38 -7.17 -20.30
CA LEU A 119 -8.90 -7.21 -20.36
C LEU A 119 -8.29 -5.83 -20.57
N ASP A 120 -8.85 -5.05 -21.49
CA ASP A 120 -8.37 -3.72 -21.84
C ASP A 120 -8.87 -2.61 -20.90
N LYS A 121 -9.77 -2.96 -19.97
CA LYS A 121 -10.32 -1.99 -19.05
C LYS A 121 -9.34 -1.70 -17.91
N SER A 122 -9.40 -0.46 -17.44
CA SER A 122 -8.66 0.02 -16.28
C SER A 122 -9.51 0.95 -15.43
N PHE A 123 -9.29 0.91 -14.13
CA PHE A 123 -9.88 1.82 -13.16
C PHE A 123 -8.78 2.44 -12.29
N GLU A 124 -9.09 3.54 -11.63
CA GLU A 124 -8.13 4.27 -10.83
C GLU A 124 -8.76 4.65 -9.49
N LEU A 125 -8.07 4.27 -8.41
CA LEU A 125 -8.48 4.55 -7.04
C LEU A 125 -7.47 5.47 -6.37
N GLU A 126 -7.96 6.57 -5.82
CA GLU A 126 -7.23 7.36 -4.83
C GLU A 126 -7.61 6.85 -3.44
N VAL A 127 -6.62 6.57 -2.61
CA VAL A 127 -6.81 6.07 -1.24
C VAL A 127 -6.21 7.07 -0.27
N LYS A 128 -7.03 7.53 0.67
CA LYS A 128 -6.62 8.39 1.75
C LYS A 128 -6.70 7.63 3.07
N TYR A 129 -5.65 7.68 3.87
CA TYR A 129 -5.56 6.95 5.13
C TYR A 129 -4.68 7.65 6.15
N ARG A 130 -4.82 7.34 7.45
CA ARG A 130 -4.11 7.97 8.57
C ARG A 130 -3.27 6.96 9.34
N SER A 131 -2.10 7.40 9.82
CA SER A 131 -1.35 6.76 10.90
C SER A 131 -1.65 7.44 12.21
N ILE A 132 -1.95 6.65 13.25
CA ILE A 132 -2.08 7.17 14.61
C ILE A 132 -0.69 7.46 15.20
N GLU A 133 0.29 6.62 14.91
CA GLU A 133 1.67 6.70 15.42
C GLU A 133 2.39 7.97 14.97
N LEU A 134 2.14 8.41 13.74
CA LEU A 134 2.74 9.62 13.16
C LEU A 134 1.81 10.84 13.21
N ASP A 135 0.55 10.66 13.59
CA ASP A 135 -0.51 11.66 13.49
C ASP A 135 -0.55 12.37 12.11
N LYS A 136 -0.38 11.57 11.05
CA LYS A 136 -0.28 12.07 9.66
C LYS A 136 -1.27 11.34 8.77
N THR A 137 -1.77 12.08 7.78
CA THR A 137 -2.61 11.54 6.71
C THR A 137 -1.77 11.37 5.46
N PHE A 138 -2.00 10.28 4.75
CA PHE A 138 -1.36 9.89 3.51
C PHE A 138 -2.40 9.73 2.41
N MET A 139 -1.94 9.84 1.18
CA MET A 139 -2.76 9.68 -0.02
C MET A 139 -1.92 9.02 -1.09
N ASP A 140 -2.45 7.96 -1.68
CA ASP A 140 -1.81 7.22 -2.76
C ASP A 140 -2.83 6.95 -3.87
N THR A 141 -2.35 6.85 -5.11
CA THR A 141 -3.18 6.61 -6.28
C THR A 141 -2.77 5.31 -6.96
N TYR A 142 -3.77 4.47 -7.28
CA TYR A 142 -3.58 3.13 -7.81
C TYR A 142 -4.25 3.01 -9.18
N PRO A 143 -3.48 3.14 -10.28
CA PRO A 143 -3.97 2.81 -11.60
C PRO A 143 -3.96 1.29 -11.78
N ILE A 144 -5.14 0.69 -11.88
CA ILE A 144 -5.31 -0.76 -11.95
C ILE A 144 -5.74 -1.14 -13.37
N ARG A 145 -4.92 -1.96 -14.02
CA ARG A 145 -5.18 -2.49 -15.37
C ARG A 145 -5.35 -4.00 -15.27
N ILE A 146 -6.48 -4.52 -15.74
CA ILE A 146 -6.82 -5.93 -15.58
C ILE A 146 -5.81 -6.84 -16.32
N ILE A 147 -5.37 -6.44 -17.51
CA ILE A 147 -4.39 -7.19 -18.32
C ILE A 147 -3.10 -7.55 -17.59
N HIS A 148 -2.58 -6.68 -16.71
CA HIS A 148 -1.34 -6.94 -15.99
C HIS A 148 -1.45 -8.12 -15.02
N TYR A 149 -2.63 -8.32 -14.43
CA TYR A 149 -2.87 -9.38 -13.44
C TYR A 149 -3.19 -10.71 -14.12
N VAL A 150 -3.86 -10.64 -15.28
CA VAL A 150 -4.13 -11.81 -16.13
C VAL A 150 -2.83 -12.41 -16.69
N TRP A 151 -1.85 -11.59 -17.07
CA TRP A 151 -0.56 -12.07 -17.59
C TRP A 151 0.29 -12.77 -16.53
N ASP A 152 0.29 -12.32 -15.27
CA ASP A 152 1.02 -13.01 -14.18
C ASP A 152 0.43 -14.40 -13.89
N LEU A 153 -0.88 -14.57 -14.06
CA LEU A 153 -1.57 -15.85 -13.87
C LEU A 153 -1.33 -16.83 -15.00
N SER A 154 -1.20 -16.37 -16.25
CA SER A 154 -0.90 -17.24 -17.40
C SER A 154 0.48 -17.90 -17.28
N GLN A 155 1.46 -17.20 -16.68
CA GLN A 155 2.81 -17.71 -16.43
C GLN A 155 2.89 -18.73 -15.28
N LYS A 156 1.93 -18.70 -14.33
CA LYS A 156 1.94 -19.53 -13.10
C LYS A 156 1.20 -20.89 -13.24
N ASN A 157 1.13 -21.47 -14.43
CA ASN A 157 0.45 -22.76 -14.77
C ASN A 157 -1.08 -22.73 -14.87
N LEU A 158 -1.62 -22.04 -15.89
CA LEU A 158 -3.00 -22.22 -16.37
C LEU A 158 -3.09 -22.90 -17.76
N LYS A 159 -2.06 -23.67 -18.16
CA LYS A 159 -2.08 -24.48 -19.40
C LYS A 159 -3.20 -25.53 -19.45
N ASN A 160 -3.77 -25.93 -18.31
CA ASN A 160 -4.71 -27.04 -18.22
C ASN A 160 -6.21 -26.66 -18.30
N TYR A 161 -6.57 -25.37 -18.42
CA TYR A 161 -7.96 -24.94 -18.18
C TYR A 161 -8.56 -24.03 -19.27
N GLY A 162 -8.05 -24.08 -20.51
CA GLY A 162 -8.63 -23.35 -21.65
C GLY A 162 -8.36 -21.84 -21.65
N PHE A 163 -7.53 -21.34 -20.74
CA PHE A 163 -7.20 -19.91 -20.64
C PHE A 163 -6.32 -19.41 -21.79
N LEU A 164 -5.46 -20.28 -22.34
CA LEU A 164 -4.63 -19.95 -23.51
C LEU A 164 -5.43 -19.97 -24.82
N GLU A 165 -6.43 -20.84 -24.97
CA GLU A 165 -7.34 -20.81 -26.13
C GLU A 165 -8.13 -19.51 -26.24
N PHE A 166 -8.27 -18.78 -25.13
CA PHE A 166 -8.95 -17.50 -25.05
C PHE A 166 -8.06 -16.30 -25.40
N LEU A 167 -6.74 -16.41 -25.23
CA LEU A 167 -5.77 -15.37 -25.58
C LEU A 167 -5.25 -15.50 -27.02
N GLU A 168 -5.44 -16.66 -27.66
CA GLU A 168 -5.02 -16.94 -29.05
C GLU A 168 -6.13 -16.68 -30.10
N LYS A 169 -7.31 -16.18 -29.70
CA LYS A 169 -8.38 -15.73 -30.61
C LYS A 169 -8.47 -14.21 -30.67
#